data_AF-A0A2V1P0P6-F1
#
_entry.id   AF-A0A2V1P0P6-F1
#
_cell.length_a   1.000
_cell.length_b   1.000
_cell.length_c   1.000
_cell.angle_alpha   90.00
_cell.angle_beta   90.00
_cell.angle_gamma   90.00
#
_symmetry.space_group_name_H-M   'P 1'
#
loop_
_entity.id
_entity.type
_entity.pdbx_description
1 polymer ?
#
loop_
_entity_poly.entity_id
_entity_poly.type
_entity_poly.pdbx_seq_one_letter_code
_entity_poly.pdbx_strand_id
1 'polypeptide(L)'
;MAEDPKWRQILELSVALEITKSERASLKEQVTLLQDQLREATQRAERAEERLHDTTVMMATISREAITAPGRSVATEVTINGRPVLRLSNPISHIEH
;
A
#
# COMPACT_ATOMS: atom_id res chain seq x y z
N MET A 1 -41.65 13.26 -59.92
CA MET A 1 -41.97 13.08 -58.48
C MET A 1 -40.92 13.87 -57.72
N ALA A 2 -41.26 15.03 -57.17
CA ALA A 2 -40.33 15.81 -56.37
C ALA A 2 -40.19 15.10 -55.01
N GLU A 3 -38.97 14.68 -54.67
CA GLU A 3 -38.71 14.09 -53.37
C GLU A 3 -38.96 15.14 -52.28
N ASP A 4 -39.86 14.82 -51.34
CA ASP A 4 -40.26 15.75 -50.28
C ASP A 4 -39.06 16.03 -49.34
N PRO A 5 -38.48 17.24 -49.32
CA PRO A 5 -37.25 17.53 -48.57
C PRO A 5 -37.36 17.24 -47.07
N LYS A 6 -38.59 17.15 -46.54
CA LYS A 6 -38.88 16.84 -45.15
C LYS A 6 -38.47 15.41 -44.74
N TRP A 7 -38.58 14.42 -45.64
CA TRP A 7 -38.21 13.04 -45.29
C TRP A 7 -36.70 12.89 -45.10
N ARG A 8 -35.91 13.59 -45.92
CA ARG A 8 -34.44 13.60 -45.82
C ARG A 8 -33.98 14.18 -44.49
N GLN A 9 -34.55 15.32 -44.08
CA GLN A 9 -34.24 15.95 -42.79
C GLN A 9 -34.61 15.06 -41.60
N ILE A 10 -35.75 14.37 -41.65
CA ILE A 10 -36.15 13.43 -40.59
C ILE A 10 -35.18 12.25 -40.52
N LEU A 11 -34.73 11.74 -41.67
CA LEU A 11 -33.76 10.65 -41.72
C LEU A 11 -32.40 11.08 -41.15
N GLU A 12 -31.87 12.23 -41.58
CA GLU A 12 -30.61 12.79 -41.08
C GLU A 12 -30.64 13.00 -39.56
N LEU A 13 -31.73 13.58 -39.04
CA LEU A 13 -31.92 13.76 -37.60
C LEU A 13 -32.00 12.41 -36.86
N SER A 14 -32.68 11.43 -37.44
CA SER A 14 -32.80 10.09 -36.83
C SER A 14 -31.45 9.38 -36.76
N VAL A 15 -30.63 9.49 -37.80
CA VAL A 15 -29.27 8.95 -37.84
C VAL A 15 -28.39 9.67 -36.80
N ALA A 16 -28.40 10.99 -36.76
CA ALA A 16 -27.65 11.77 -35.78
C ALA A 16 -28.06 11.42 -34.33
N LEU A 17 -29.36 11.23 -34.09
CA LEU A 17 -29.87 10.81 -32.79
C LEU A 17 -29.39 9.41 -32.42
N GLU A 18 -29.32 8.48 -33.37
CA GLU A 18 -28.88 7.12 -33.09
C GLU A 18 -27.37 7.05 -32.81
N ILE A 19 -26.57 7.84 -33.55
CA ILE A 19 -25.13 8.02 -33.27
C ILE A 19 -24.94 8.59 -31.86
N THR A 20 -25.62 9.68 -31.52
CA THR A 20 -25.46 10.30 -30.19
C THR A 20 -25.93 9.39 -29.05
N LYS A 21 -26.95 8.55 -29.26
CA LYS A 21 -27.35 7.53 -28.29
C LYS A 21 -26.28 6.46 -28.09
N SER A 22 -25.68 5.97 -29.17
CA SER A 22 -24.65 4.93 -29.10
C SER A 22 -23.37 5.46 -28.44
N GLU A 23 -22.95 6.67 -28.79
CA GLU A 23 -21.82 7.35 -28.15
C GLU A 23 -22.08 7.56 -26.65
N ARG A 24 -23.26 8.04 -26.28
CA ARG A 24 -23.64 8.19 -24.87
C ARG A 24 -23.64 6.86 -24.12
N ALA A 25 -24.10 5.78 -24.75
CA ALA A 25 -24.07 4.45 -24.15
C ALA A 25 -22.63 3.98 -23.92
N SER A 26 -21.75 4.14 -24.92
CA SER A 26 -20.33 3.81 -24.80
C SER A 26 -19.63 4.64 -23.71
N LEU A 27 -19.89 5.95 -23.64
CA LEU A 27 -19.32 6.81 -22.60
C LEU A 27 -19.79 6.40 -21.20
N LYS A 28 -21.06 6.02 -21.04
CA LYS A 28 -21.54 5.49 -19.75
C LYS A 28 -20.81 4.21 -19.36
N GLU A 29 -20.64 3.28 -20.28
CA GLU A 29 -19.90 2.04 -20.03
C GLU A 29 -18.45 2.33 -19.61
N GLN A 30 -17.77 3.22 -20.32
CA GLN A 30 -16.40 3.65 -20.00
C GLN A 30 -16.32 4.31 -18.61
N VAL A 31 -17.28 5.19 -18.27
CA VAL A 31 -17.33 5.79 -16.92
C VAL A 31 -17.50 4.72 -15.85
N THR A 32 -18.35 3.72 -16.09
CA THR A 32 -18.58 2.63 -15.13
C THR A 32 -17.31 1.81 -14.92
N LEU A 33 -16.63 1.45 -16.01
CA LEU A 33 -15.35 0.73 -15.97
C LEU A 33 -14.27 1.53 -15.22
N LEU A 34 -14.15 2.82 -15.51
CA LEU A 34 -13.17 3.70 -14.84
C LEU A 34 -13.47 3.85 -13.34
N GLN A 35 -14.75 3.91 -12.96
CA GLN A 35 -15.16 3.94 -11.56
C GLN A 35 -14.79 2.65 -10.82
N ASP A 36 -14.98 1.50 -11.45
CA ASP A 36 -14.59 0.21 -10.88
C ASP A 36 -13.07 0.10 -10.73
N GLN A 37 -12.31 0.49 -11.77
CA GLN A 37 -10.85 0.51 -11.72
C GLN A 37 -10.31 1.46 -10.64
N LEU A 38 -10.93 2.63 -10.48
CA LEU A 38 -10.58 3.58 -9.44
C LEU A 38 -10.84 2.97 -8.05
N ARG A 39 -12.01 2.37 -7.83
CA ARG A 39 -12.35 1.71 -6.55
C ARG A 39 -11.34 0.63 -6.20
N GLU A 40 -10.98 -0.23 -7.15
CA GLU A 40 -9.97 -1.27 -6.93
C GLU A 40 -8.57 -0.70 -6.63
N ALA A 41 -8.19 0.37 -7.32
CA ALA A 41 -6.93 1.06 -7.08
C ALA A 41 -6.89 1.68 -5.67
N THR A 42 -7.98 2.33 -5.25
CA THR A 42 -8.11 2.90 -3.90
C THR A 42 -8.02 1.80 -2.83
N GLN A 43 -8.75 0.68 -3.00
CA GLN A 43 -8.66 -0.45 -2.06
C GLN A 43 -7.26 -1.07 -2.00
N ARG A 44 -6.52 -1.10 -3.11
CA ARG A 44 -5.12 -1.54 -3.11
C ARG A 44 -4.22 -0.55 -2.38
N ALA A 45 -4.45 0.74 -2.54
CA ALA A 45 -3.70 1.79 -1.84
C ALA A 45 -3.94 1.74 -0.34
N GLU A 46 -5.19 1.64 0.11
CA GLU A 46 -5.56 1.51 1.53
C GLU A 46 -4.87 0.30 2.18
N ARG A 47 -4.91 -0.87 1.53
CA ARG A 47 -4.20 -2.07 2.02
C ARG A 47 -2.68 -1.91 2.03
N ALA A 48 -2.11 -1.16 1.09
CA ALA A 48 -0.69 -0.89 1.08
C ALA A 48 -0.30 0.05 2.24
N GLU A 49 -1.14 1.05 2.52
CA GLU A 49 -0.97 1.98 3.65
C GLU A 49 -1.06 1.24 5.00
N GLU A 50 -2.05 0.35 5.16
CA GLU A 50 -2.18 -0.50 6.35
C GLU A 50 -0.93 -1.36 6.58
N ARG A 51 -0.43 -2.04 5.53
CA ARG A 51 0.80 -2.84 5.63
C ARG A 51 2.04 -1.98 5.95
N LEU A 52 2.13 -0.77 5.39
CA LEU A 52 3.20 0.16 5.72
C LEU A 52 3.12 0.62 7.17
N HIS A 53 1.93 0.87 7.69
CA HIS A 53 1.72 1.19 9.09
C HIS A 53 2.18 0.03 10.00
N ASP A 54 1.73 -1.19 9.74
CA ASP A 54 2.11 -2.37 10.52
C ASP A 54 3.62 -2.61 10.53
N THR A 55 4.26 -2.53 9.37
CA THR A 55 5.72 -2.69 9.26
C THR A 55 6.47 -1.58 10.01
N THR A 56 5.98 -0.35 9.97
CA THR A 56 6.56 0.77 10.70
C THR A 56 6.44 0.57 12.21
N VAL A 57 5.28 0.11 12.70
CA VAL A 57 5.07 -0.23 14.11
C VAL A 57 6.00 -1.37 14.53
N MET A 58 6.10 -2.42 13.74
CA MET A 58 7.00 -3.54 13.99
C MET A 58 8.47 -3.09 14.06
N MET A 59 8.93 -2.28 13.10
CA MET A 59 10.29 -1.74 13.10
C MET A 59 10.56 -0.86 14.32
N ALA A 60 9.59 -0.03 14.72
CA ALA A 60 9.72 0.78 15.92
C ALA A 60 9.82 -0.07 17.19
N THR A 61 9.09 -1.18 17.26
CA THR A 61 9.16 -2.13 18.38
C THR A 61 10.50 -2.87 18.41
N ILE A 62 10.96 -3.42 17.28
CA ILE A 62 12.29 -4.04 17.17
C ILE A 62 13.39 -3.05 17.55
N SER A 63 13.29 -1.80 17.09
CA SER A 63 14.27 -0.76 17.41
C SER A 63 14.30 -0.44 18.90
N ARG A 64 13.12 -0.33 19.55
CA ARG A 64 13.03 -0.17 21.00
C ARG A 64 13.64 -1.37 21.72
N GLU A 65 13.28 -2.58 21.32
CA GLU A 65 13.81 -3.81 21.89
C GLU A 65 15.33 -3.87 21.77
N ALA A 66 15.91 -3.52 20.62
CA ALA A 66 17.36 -3.46 20.42
C ALA A 66 18.07 -2.44 21.32
N ILE A 67 17.42 -1.30 21.62
CA ILE A 67 17.95 -0.29 22.56
C ILE A 67 17.83 -0.79 24.01
N THR A 68 16.72 -1.45 24.35
CA THR A 68 16.48 -1.98 25.71
C THR A 68 17.14 -3.32 25.98
N ALA A 69 17.55 -4.04 24.93
CA ALA A 69 18.28 -5.29 25.05
C ALA A 69 19.53 -5.01 25.88
N PRO A 70 19.83 -5.85 26.90
CA PRO A 70 20.93 -5.62 27.82
C PRO A 70 22.27 -5.92 27.13
N GLY A 71 22.63 -5.10 26.13
CA GLY A 71 23.86 -5.16 25.35
C GLY A 71 25.02 -4.41 26.00
N ARG A 72 25.00 -4.20 27.32
CA ARG A 72 26.19 -3.76 28.04
C ARG A 72 26.72 -4.95 28.83
N SER A 73 27.78 -5.54 28.31
CA SER A 73 28.69 -6.36 29.11
C SER A 73 29.16 -5.50 30.29
N VAL A 74 28.78 -5.89 31.50
CA VAL A 74 29.26 -5.23 32.71
C VAL A 74 30.33 -6.11 33.33
N ALA A 75 31.55 -5.59 33.42
CA ALA A 75 32.65 -6.22 34.13
C ALA A 75 32.68 -5.68 35.57
N THR A 76 32.60 -6.56 36.55
CA THR A 76 32.71 -6.22 37.96
C THR A 76 33.88 -6.98 38.56
N GLU A 77 34.76 -6.31 39.28
CA GLU A 77 35.83 -6.96 40.01
C GLU A 77 35.24 -7.66 41.26
N VAL A 78 35.48 -8.96 41.37
CA VAL A 78 34.99 -9.79 42.49
C VAL A 78 36.14 -10.63 43.02
N THR A 79 36.25 -10.73 44.33
CA THR A 79 37.27 -11.57 44.97
C THR A 79 36.77 -13.00 45.11
N ILE A 80 37.43 -13.95 44.44
CA ILE A 80 37.15 -15.40 44.56
C ILE A 80 38.39 -16.06 45.15
N ASN A 81 38.23 -16.74 46.29
CA ASN A 81 39.34 -17.42 47.01
C ASN A 81 40.53 -16.49 47.31
N GLY A 82 40.25 -15.23 47.67
CA GLY A 82 41.28 -14.23 47.99
C GLY A 82 42.03 -13.64 46.79
N ARG A 83 41.63 -13.97 45.55
CA ARG A 83 42.19 -13.40 44.32
C ARG A 83 41.17 -12.48 43.63
N PRO A 84 41.55 -11.27 43.18
CA PRO A 84 40.67 -10.43 42.39
C PRO A 84 40.48 -11.04 41.00
N VAL A 85 39.24 -11.21 40.59
CA VAL A 85 38.86 -11.74 39.28
C VAL A 85 37.79 -10.83 38.67
N LEU A 86 37.91 -10.53 37.38
CA LEU A 86 36.88 -9.80 36.64
C LEU A 86 35.72 -10.76 36.29
N ARG A 87 34.55 -10.52 36.87
CA ARG A 87 33.32 -11.23 36.53
C ARG A 87 32.58 -10.45 35.45
N LEU A 88 32.37 -11.09 34.30
CA LEU A 88 31.52 -10.58 33.24
C LEU A 88 30.06 -10.94 33.52
N SER A 89 29.18 -9.94 33.44
CA SER A 89 27.73 -10.12 33.45
C SER A 89 27.18 -9.64 32.10
N ASN A 90 26.24 -10.41 31.54
CA ASN A 90 25.74 -10.27 30.17
C ASN A 90 26.84 -10.30 29.10
N PRO A 91 27.61 -11.40 28.99
CA PRO A 91 28.62 -11.53 27.95
C PRO A 91 27.95 -11.49 26.56
N ILE A 92 28.45 -10.62 25.68
CA ILE A 92 28.05 -10.62 24.26
C ILE A 92 28.63 -11.90 23.63
N SER A 93 27.82 -12.94 23.51
CA SER A 93 28.17 -14.11 22.70
C SER A 93 28.17 -13.70 21.24
N HIS A 94 29.34 -13.77 20.59
CA HIS A 94 29.44 -13.67 19.14
C HIS A 94 28.54 -14.74 18.52
N ILE A 95 27.53 -14.31 17.76
CA ILE A 95 26.75 -15.18 16.88
C ILE A 95 27.64 -15.42 15.66
N GLU A 96 28.23 -16.61 15.54
CA GLU A 96 28.89 -17.04 14.30
C GLU A 96 27.80 -17.30 13.24
N HIS A 97 27.99 -16.73 12.06
CA HIS A 97 27.10 -16.85 10.88
C HIS A 97 27.29 -18.18 10.16
#